data_AF-A0A160FI74-F1
#
_entry.id   AF-A0A160FI74-F1
#
_cell.length_a   1.000
_cell.length_b   1.000
_cell.length_c   1.000
_cell.angle_alpha   90.00
_cell.angle_beta   90.00
_cell.angle_gamma   90.00
#
_symmetry.space_group_name_H-M   'P 1'
#
loop_
_entity.id
_entity.type
_entity.pdbx_description
1 polymer ?
#
loop_
_entity_poly.entity_id
_entity_poly.type
_entity_poly.pdbx_seq_one_letter_code
_entity_poly.pdbx_strand_id
1 'polypeptide(L)'
;MSDEDPKITALKEKVKAAEQEIGMAVMFHETWKPTAYEEELHKRMGESFATQAFLIVRMSLRRETLLALMRIWDSDKKAVGVQSVVRTLRDQQFFDALIASRTDHLEGYLRLTLEEHLRGTLGEQLAKVGALVDKYTKGGAGFDAFRKLLILRNGQLAHRQASPAKAGGFDATDEEIESFYLDNLEIVSLLLSIVLAHAFDLNEAADVYRHYAKFFWAAALGERTEGHPDYRPPA
;
A
#
# COMPACT_ATOMS: atom_id res chain seq x y z
N MET A 1 -20.55 -8.46 -28.61
CA MET A 1 -19.70 -7.88 -27.55
C MET A 1 -20.60 -6.95 -26.79
N SER A 2 -21.04 -7.38 -25.60
CA SER A 2 -21.84 -6.55 -24.70
C SER A 2 -20.99 -5.32 -24.34
N ASP A 3 -21.48 -4.11 -24.65
CA ASP A 3 -20.86 -2.86 -24.21
C ASP A 3 -20.95 -2.85 -22.68
N GLU A 4 -19.86 -3.24 -22.01
CA GLU A 4 -19.77 -3.26 -20.56
C GLU A 4 -20.06 -1.85 -20.02
N ASP A 5 -20.91 -1.75 -18.98
CA ASP A 5 -21.36 -0.46 -18.43
C ASP A 5 -20.14 0.46 -18.21
N PRO A 6 -20.13 1.69 -18.78
CA PRO A 6 -18.99 2.59 -18.67
C PRO A 6 -18.60 2.89 -17.21
N LYS A 7 -19.53 2.79 -16.25
CA LYS A 7 -19.24 2.92 -14.83
C LYS A 7 -18.45 1.72 -14.28
N ILE A 8 -18.75 0.51 -14.72
CA ILE A 8 -18.01 -0.70 -14.34
C ILE A 8 -16.59 -0.61 -14.89
N THR A 9 -16.45 -0.23 -16.16
CA THR A 9 -15.13 -0.02 -16.80
C THR A 9 -14.29 1.01 -16.05
N ALA A 10 -14.87 2.17 -15.71
CA ALA A 10 -14.18 3.21 -14.94
C ALA A 10 -13.77 2.72 -13.53
N LEU A 11 -14.59 1.89 -12.87
CA LEU A 11 -14.23 1.31 -11.57
C LEU A 11 -13.07 0.32 -11.70
N LYS A 12 -13.09 -0.54 -12.73
CA LYS A 12 -11.99 -1.49 -13.02
C LYS A 12 -10.67 -0.75 -13.24
N GLU A 13 -10.68 0.36 -13.99
CA GLU A 13 -9.48 1.18 -14.20
C GLU A 13 -8.92 1.75 -12.89
N LYS A 14 -9.79 2.25 -12.01
CA LYS A 14 -9.38 2.73 -10.68
C LYS A 14 -8.75 1.62 -9.82
N VAL A 15 -9.33 0.42 -9.83
CA VAL A 15 -8.80 -0.72 -9.06
C VAL A 15 -7.47 -1.21 -9.65
N LYS A 16 -7.30 -1.20 -10.98
CA LYS A 16 -5.99 -1.46 -11.61
C LYS A 16 -4.94 -0.40 -11.26
N ALA A 17 -5.32 0.87 -11.18
CA ALA A 17 -4.41 1.90 -10.70
C ALA A 17 -4.02 1.66 -9.22
N ALA A 18 -4.96 1.19 -8.39
CA ALA A 18 -4.68 0.81 -7.00
C ALA A 18 -3.68 -0.34 -6.90
N GLU A 19 -3.76 -1.33 -7.79
CA GLU A 19 -2.79 -2.44 -7.91
C GLU A 19 -1.37 -1.93 -8.16
N GLN A 20 -1.22 -0.95 -9.06
CA GLN A 20 0.09 -0.36 -9.36
C GLN A 20 0.65 0.43 -8.18
N GLU A 21 -0.20 1.21 -7.52
CA GLU A 21 0.19 2.00 -6.35
C GLU A 21 0.57 1.13 -5.16
N ILE A 22 -0.19 0.07 -4.89
CA ILE A 22 0.14 -0.86 -3.81
C ILE A 22 1.38 -1.67 -4.12
N GLY A 23 1.60 -2.06 -5.39
CA GLY A 23 2.83 -2.72 -5.82
C GLY A 23 4.06 -1.85 -5.55
N MET A 24 3.99 -0.55 -5.86
CA MET A 24 5.06 0.39 -5.50
C MET A 24 5.24 0.50 -3.99
N ALA A 25 4.15 0.56 -3.21
CA ALA A 25 4.23 0.60 -1.75
C ALA A 25 4.96 -0.62 -1.19
N VAL A 26 4.64 -1.83 -1.68
CA VAL A 26 5.31 -3.09 -1.31
C VAL A 26 6.81 -3.02 -1.62
N MET A 27 7.17 -2.62 -2.85
CA MET A 27 8.55 -2.50 -3.28
C MET A 27 9.39 -1.62 -2.34
N PHE A 28 8.89 -0.41 -2.07
CA PHE A 28 9.60 0.54 -1.23
C PHE A 28 9.58 0.13 0.25
N HIS A 29 8.47 -0.40 0.74
CA HIS A 29 8.31 -0.79 2.14
C HIS A 29 9.23 -1.95 2.50
N GLU A 30 9.22 -3.04 1.73
CA GLU A 30 10.06 -4.21 2.02
C GLU A 30 11.55 -3.89 1.88
N THR A 31 11.91 -2.95 1.00
CA THR A 31 13.29 -2.44 0.89
C THR A 31 13.66 -1.52 2.05
N TRP A 32 12.72 -0.73 2.56
CA TRP A 32 12.93 0.18 3.69
C TRP A 32 13.03 -0.54 5.02
N LYS A 33 12.22 -1.59 5.24
CA LYS A 33 12.01 -2.28 6.52
C LYS A 33 13.32 -2.66 7.24
N PRO A 34 14.33 -3.26 6.57
CA PRO A 34 15.64 -3.52 7.19
C PRO A 34 16.30 -2.27 7.78
N THR A 35 16.22 -1.14 7.06
CA THR A 35 16.80 0.13 7.51
C THR A 35 16.09 0.75 8.71
N ALA A 36 14.87 0.30 9.02
CA ALA A 36 14.11 0.75 10.17
C ALA A 36 14.38 -0.13 11.41
N TYR A 37 14.49 -1.45 11.23
CA TYR A 37 14.42 -2.40 12.35
C TYR A 37 15.66 -3.28 12.56
N GLU A 38 16.59 -3.41 11.60
CA GLU A 38 17.76 -4.26 11.76
C GLU A 38 18.90 -3.55 12.52
N GLU A 39 19.05 -3.88 13.80
CA GLU A 39 20.09 -3.28 14.67
C GLU A 39 21.52 -3.49 14.13
N GLU A 40 21.82 -4.68 13.61
CA GLU A 40 23.15 -4.98 13.07
C GLU A 40 23.46 -4.14 11.83
N LEU A 41 22.48 -3.88 10.97
CA LEU A 41 22.64 -2.96 9.84
C LEU A 41 22.92 -1.54 10.36
N HIS A 42 22.22 -1.08 11.41
CA HIS A 42 22.46 0.24 11.99
C HIS A 42 23.84 0.36 12.61
N LYS A 43 24.33 -0.67 13.30
CA LYS A 43 25.70 -0.69 13.85
C LYS A 43 26.74 -0.60 12.74
N ARG A 44 26.63 -1.43 11.69
CA ARG A 44 27.55 -1.41 10.54
C ARG A 44 27.59 -0.05 9.85
N MET A 45 26.42 0.57 9.66
CA MET A 45 26.29 1.84 8.95
C MET A 45 26.60 3.05 9.82
N GLY A 46 26.36 3.00 11.14
CA GLY A 46 26.48 4.13 12.06
C GLY A 46 27.92 4.56 12.36
N GLU A 47 28.89 3.67 12.12
CA GLU A 47 30.32 3.93 12.32
C GLU A 47 31.08 4.16 11.01
N SER A 48 30.35 4.37 9.91
CA SER A 48 30.88 4.41 8.54
C SER A 48 30.83 5.82 7.93
N PHE A 49 31.71 6.15 6.97
CA PHE A 49 31.51 7.38 6.19
C PHE A 49 30.25 7.30 5.31
N ALA A 50 29.76 6.08 5.04
CA ALA A 50 28.51 5.85 4.32
C ALA A 50 27.25 6.17 5.14
N THR A 51 27.34 6.50 6.44
CA THR A 51 26.16 6.79 7.28
C THR A 51 25.22 7.80 6.64
N GLN A 52 25.76 8.88 6.06
CA GLN A 52 24.91 9.93 5.46
C GLN A 52 24.16 9.42 4.23
N ALA A 53 24.81 8.62 3.38
CA ALA A 53 24.14 7.99 2.24
C ALA A 53 23.07 7.00 2.71
N PHE A 54 23.35 6.19 3.73
CA PHE A 54 22.38 5.29 4.35
C PHE A 54 21.14 6.03 4.86
N LEU A 55 21.32 7.16 5.56
CA LEU A 55 20.21 7.98 6.06
C LEU A 55 19.39 8.58 4.91
N ILE A 56 20.03 9.06 3.84
CA ILE A 56 19.34 9.57 2.65
C ILE A 56 18.48 8.48 2.01
N VAL A 57 19.03 7.28 1.81
CA VAL A 57 18.30 6.14 1.22
C VAL A 57 17.13 5.74 2.13
N ARG A 58 17.36 5.57 3.43
CA ARG A 58 16.32 5.27 4.43
C ARG A 58 15.17 6.26 4.37
N MET A 59 15.46 7.56 4.37
CA MET A 59 14.43 8.61 4.31
C MET A 59 13.68 8.59 2.97
N SER A 60 14.38 8.34 1.87
CA SER A 60 13.79 8.33 0.52
C SER A 60 12.84 7.14 0.35
N LEU A 61 13.23 5.94 0.78
CA LEU A 61 12.39 4.75 0.72
C LEU A 61 11.14 4.89 1.61
N ARG A 62 11.30 5.44 2.82
CA ARG A 62 10.16 5.74 3.71
C ARG A 62 9.19 6.71 3.05
N ARG A 63 9.71 7.81 2.47
CA ARG A 63 8.92 8.81 1.76
C ARG A 63 8.11 8.20 0.62
N GLU A 64 8.76 7.41 -0.25
CA GLU A 64 8.07 6.84 -1.41
C GLU A 64 7.02 5.80 -1.01
N THR A 65 7.28 5.00 0.03
CA THR A 65 6.27 4.13 0.64
C THR A 65 5.03 4.91 1.05
N LEU A 66 5.21 6.00 1.80
CA LEU A 66 4.10 6.82 2.29
C LEU A 66 3.37 7.52 1.13
N LEU A 67 4.07 8.00 0.12
CA LEU A 67 3.45 8.61 -1.05
C LEU A 67 2.58 7.60 -1.82
N ALA A 68 3.10 6.39 -2.06
CA ALA A 68 2.36 5.32 -2.74
C ALA A 68 1.09 4.94 -1.97
N LEU A 69 1.21 4.70 -0.66
CA LEU A 69 0.05 4.42 0.19
C LEU A 69 -0.96 5.56 0.16
N MET A 70 -0.52 6.82 0.25
CA MET A 70 -1.45 7.96 0.27
C MET A 70 -2.13 8.23 -1.09
N ARG A 71 -1.53 7.83 -2.24
CA ARG A 71 -2.16 7.97 -3.56
C ARG A 71 -3.39 7.07 -3.72
N ILE A 72 -3.45 5.94 -3.01
CA ILE A 72 -4.64 5.07 -2.96
C ILE A 72 -5.85 5.80 -2.33
N TRP A 73 -5.58 6.67 -1.37
CA TRP A 73 -6.59 7.41 -0.61
C TRP A 73 -6.91 8.80 -1.16
N ASP A 74 -6.18 9.24 -2.18
CA ASP A 74 -6.27 10.61 -2.66
C ASP A 74 -7.64 10.90 -3.27
N SER A 75 -8.16 12.10 -3.02
CA SER A 75 -9.48 12.55 -3.47
C SER A 75 -9.46 13.22 -4.84
N ASP A 76 -8.30 13.34 -5.47
CA ASP A 76 -8.18 13.83 -6.84
C ASP A 76 -8.99 12.95 -7.80
N LYS A 77 -9.62 13.56 -8.81
CA LYS A 77 -10.40 12.84 -9.83
C LYS A 77 -9.57 11.86 -10.64
N LYS A 78 -8.24 12.05 -10.71
CA LYS A 78 -7.29 11.18 -11.38
C LYS A 78 -6.72 10.08 -10.47
N ALA A 79 -6.95 10.17 -9.17
CA ALA A 79 -6.48 9.17 -8.21
C ALA A 79 -7.51 8.06 -8.00
N VAL A 80 -7.07 6.97 -7.36
CA VAL A 80 -7.91 5.81 -7.04
C VAL A 80 -9.11 6.24 -6.20
N GLY A 81 -8.85 6.96 -5.10
CA GLY A 81 -9.87 7.40 -4.16
C GLY A 81 -10.64 6.23 -3.57
N VAL A 82 -9.98 5.42 -2.74
CA VAL A 82 -10.55 4.16 -2.19
C VAL A 82 -11.91 4.33 -1.51
N GLN A 83 -12.13 5.47 -0.84
CA GLN A 83 -13.43 5.80 -0.24
C GLN A 83 -14.54 5.93 -1.29
N SER A 84 -14.22 6.47 -2.47
CA SER A 84 -15.17 6.58 -3.58
C SER A 84 -15.47 5.21 -4.19
N VAL A 85 -14.46 4.36 -4.34
CA VAL A 85 -14.62 2.98 -4.84
C VAL A 85 -15.53 2.18 -3.92
N VAL A 86 -15.27 2.17 -2.62
CA VAL A 86 -16.10 1.46 -1.64
C VAL A 86 -17.51 2.04 -1.59
N ARG A 87 -17.69 3.35 -1.70
CA ARG A 87 -19.02 3.96 -1.77
C ARG A 87 -19.81 3.50 -3.00
N THR A 88 -19.16 3.41 -4.16
CA THR A 88 -19.77 2.88 -5.39
C THR A 88 -20.13 1.41 -5.24
N LEU A 89 -19.26 0.59 -4.63
CA LEU A 89 -19.55 -0.82 -4.41
C LEU A 89 -20.67 -1.07 -3.38
N ARG A 90 -20.85 -0.16 -2.42
CA ARG A 90 -21.96 -0.20 -1.45
C ARG A 90 -23.33 0.13 -2.07
N ASP A 91 -23.36 0.67 -3.28
CA ASP A 91 -24.62 0.87 -4.01
C ASP A 91 -25.14 -0.48 -4.52
N GLN A 92 -26.28 -0.91 -3.98
CA GLN A 92 -26.84 -2.24 -4.26
C GLN A 92 -27.11 -2.44 -5.76
N GLN A 93 -27.59 -1.42 -6.46
CA GLN A 93 -27.87 -1.50 -7.89
C GLN A 93 -26.59 -1.71 -8.69
N PHE A 94 -25.54 -0.95 -8.38
CA PHE A 94 -24.23 -1.12 -9.01
C PHE A 94 -23.63 -2.49 -8.67
N PHE A 95 -23.71 -2.94 -7.42
CA PHE A 95 -23.17 -4.22 -6.99
C PHE A 95 -23.85 -5.41 -7.69
N ASP A 96 -25.18 -5.40 -7.78
CA ASP A 96 -25.93 -6.41 -8.53
C ASP A 96 -25.59 -6.37 -10.03
N ALA A 97 -25.38 -5.18 -10.61
CA ALA A 97 -24.95 -5.04 -12.00
C ALA A 97 -23.54 -5.59 -12.24
N LEU A 98 -22.61 -5.40 -11.29
CA LEU A 98 -21.26 -5.97 -11.33
C LEU A 98 -21.28 -7.50 -11.24
N ILE A 99 -22.16 -8.07 -10.41
CA ILE A 99 -22.35 -9.53 -10.34
C ILE A 99 -22.92 -10.04 -11.67
N ALA A 100 -23.96 -9.39 -12.20
CA ALA A 100 -24.58 -9.76 -13.46
C ALA A 100 -23.60 -9.69 -14.64
N SER A 101 -22.68 -8.71 -14.67
CA SER A 101 -21.68 -8.63 -15.73
C SER A 101 -20.65 -9.77 -15.68
N ARG A 102 -20.39 -10.34 -14.49
CA ARG A 102 -19.53 -11.52 -14.33
C ARG A 102 -20.19 -12.81 -14.79
N THR A 103 -21.50 -12.88 -14.76
CA THR A 103 -22.28 -14.09 -15.08
C THR A 103 -22.98 -14.00 -16.45
N ASP A 104 -22.80 -12.90 -17.20
CA ASP A 104 -23.44 -12.66 -18.51
C ASP A 104 -23.20 -13.78 -19.53
N HIS A 105 -22.04 -14.44 -19.44
CA HIS A 105 -21.69 -15.56 -20.31
C HIS A 105 -22.37 -16.90 -19.95
N LEU A 106 -23.14 -16.95 -18.86
CA LEU A 106 -23.83 -18.14 -18.37
C LEU A 106 -25.35 -18.02 -18.54
N GLU A 107 -26.02 -19.16 -18.66
CA GLU A 107 -27.47 -19.23 -18.83
C GLU A 107 -28.16 -20.12 -17.78
N GLY A 108 -29.45 -19.86 -17.57
CA GLY A 108 -30.35 -20.72 -16.77
C GLY A 108 -29.91 -20.90 -15.31
N TYR A 109 -30.02 -22.14 -14.84
CA TYR A 109 -29.78 -22.49 -13.43
C TYR A 109 -28.34 -22.21 -12.96
N LEU A 110 -27.35 -22.38 -13.83
CA LEU A 110 -25.95 -22.13 -13.50
C LEU A 110 -25.69 -20.65 -13.19
N ARG A 111 -26.30 -19.75 -13.98
CA ARG A 111 -26.23 -18.31 -13.73
C ARG A 111 -26.81 -17.94 -12.37
N LEU A 112 -28.03 -18.40 -12.07
CA LEU A 112 -28.70 -18.10 -10.80
C LEU A 112 -27.90 -18.57 -9.58
N THR A 113 -27.39 -19.80 -9.65
CA THR A 113 -26.61 -20.40 -8.56
C THR A 113 -25.29 -19.64 -8.34
N LEU A 114 -24.62 -19.24 -9.42
CA LEU A 114 -23.38 -18.48 -9.32
C LEU A 114 -23.62 -17.04 -8.84
N GLU A 115 -24.68 -16.38 -9.30
CA GLU A 115 -25.04 -15.04 -8.82
C GLU A 115 -25.34 -15.03 -7.32
N GLU A 116 -26.05 -16.03 -6.81
CA GLU A 116 -26.31 -16.19 -5.38
C GLU A 116 -25.01 -16.40 -4.59
N HIS A 117 -24.14 -17.30 -5.08
CA HIS A 117 -22.84 -17.53 -4.47
C HIS A 117 -21.96 -16.27 -4.46
N LEU A 118 -21.86 -15.57 -5.60
CA LEU A 118 -21.09 -14.33 -5.71
C LEU A 118 -21.65 -13.24 -4.80
N ARG A 119 -22.98 -13.12 -4.66
CA ARG A 119 -23.59 -12.13 -3.77
C ARG A 119 -23.20 -12.36 -2.31
N GLY A 120 -23.15 -13.61 -1.86
CA GLY A 120 -22.65 -13.97 -0.53
C GLY A 120 -21.16 -13.64 -0.37
N THR A 121 -20.31 -14.27 -1.18
CA THR A 121 -18.86 -14.17 -1.06
C THR A 121 -18.35 -12.73 -1.25
N LEU A 122 -18.78 -12.04 -2.31
CA LEU A 122 -18.36 -10.66 -2.56
C LEU A 122 -18.99 -9.69 -1.57
N GLY A 123 -20.18 -10.01 -1.03
CA GLY A 123 -20.84 -9.21 0.02
C GLY A 123 -20.03 -9.21 1.32
N GLU A 124 -19.51 -10.37 1.73
CA GLU A 124 -18.62 -10.49 2.89
C GLU A 124 -17.30 -9.73 2.67
N GLN A 125 -16.69 -9.86 1.50
CA GLN A 125 -15.49 -9.12 1.13
C GLN A 125 -15.74 -7.60 1.12
N LEU A 126 -16.88 -7.15 0.59
CA LEU A 126 -17.28 -5.75 0.57
C LEU A 126 -17.48 -5.20 2.00
N ALA A 127 -18.06 -5.99 2.90
CA ALA A 127 -18.19 -5.61 4.30
C ALA A 127 -16.81 -5.46 4.96
N LYS A 128 -15.89 -6.40 4.70
CA LYS A 128 -14.51 -6.36 5.22
C LYS A 128 -13.74 -5.13 4.73
N VAL A 129 -13.73 -4.86 3.42
CA VAL A 129 -13.06 -3.67 2.88
C VAL A 129 -13.73 -2.38 3.36
N GLY A 130 -15.05 -2.40 3.54
CA GLY A 130 -15.81 -1.31 4.16
C GLY A 130 -15.32 -1.00 5.57
N ALA A 131 -15.18 -2.01 6.43
CA ALA A 131 -14.69 -1.84 7.79
C ALA A 131 -13.24 -1.31 7.84
N LEU A 132 -12.36 -1.81 6.96
CA LEU A 132 -10.98 -1.33 6.85
C LEU A 132 -10.94 0.13 6.37
N VAL A 133 -11.79 0.51 5.41
CA VAL A 133 -11.87 1.90 4.98
C VAL A 133 -12.40 2.79 6.11
N ASP A 134 -13.47 2.36 6.79
CA ASP A 134 -14.10 3.10 7.87
C ASP A 134 -13.14 3.31 9.06
N LYS A 135 -12.22 2.37 9.34
CA LYS A 135 -11.13 2.50 10.34
C LYS A 135 -10.30 3.78 10.14
N TYR A 136 -10.08 4.22 8.91
CA TYR A 136 -9.29 5.40 8.56
C TYR A 136 -10.14 6.62 8.18
N THR A 137 -11.47 6.54 8.33
CA THR A 137 -12.36 7.70 8.20
C THR A 137 -12.61 8.38 9.55
N LYS A 138 -13.22 9.58 9.54
CA LYS A 138 -13.47 10.35 10.77
C LYS A 138 -14.25 9.53 11.80
N GLY A 139 -13.63 9.30 12.97
CA GLY A 139 -14.21 8.52 14.07
C GLY A 139 -13.75 7.05 14.12
N GLY A 140 -12.98 6.59 13.12
CA GLY A 140 -12.34 5.27 13.14
C GLY A 140 -11.04 5.25 13.96
N ALA A 141 -10.67 4.06 14.43
CA ALA A 141 -9.51 3.87 15.30
C ALA A 141 -8.16 4.23 14.65
N GLY A 142 -8.05 4.14 13.32
CA GLY A 142 -6.86 4.51 12.55
C GLY A 142 -6.86 5.96 12.05
N PHE A 143 -7.92 6.74 12.33
CA PHE A 143 -8.09 8.07 11.76
C PHE A 143 -6.98 9.04 12.13
N ASP A 144 -6.49 8.99 13.37
CA ASP A 144 -5.42 9.89 13.82
C ASP A 144 -4.09 9.56 13.12
N ALA A 145 -3.77 8.28 12.95
CA ALA A 145 -2.62 7.84 12.15
C ALA A 145 -2.75 8.34 10.70
N PHE A 146 -3.91 8.15 10.07
CA PHE A 146 -4.17 8.66 8.72
C PHE A 146 -4.03 10.19 8.61
N ARG A 147 -4.51 10.94 9.61
CA ARG A 147 -4.34 12.40 9.65
C ARG A 147 -2.89 12.82 9.73
N LYS A 148 -2.07 12.17 10.57
CA LYS A 148 -0.63 12.43 10.67
C LYS A 148 0.03 12.22 9.31
N LEU A 149 -0.26 11.10 8.64
CA LEU A 149 0.26 10.77 7.31
C LEU A 149 -0.18 11.78 6.24
N LEU A 150 -1.44 12.24 6.29
CA LEU A 150 -1.96 13.26 5.37
C LEU A 150 -1.25 14.61 5.55
N ILE A 151 -1.01 15.01 6.80
CA ILE A 151 -0.26 16.24 7.11
C ILE A 151 1.17 16.13 6.59
N LEU A 152 1.83 15.00 6.82
CA LEU A 152 3.19 14.74 6.36
C LEU A 152 3.27 14.78 4.82
N ARG A 153 2.32 14.13 4.13
CA ARG A 153 2.20 14.20 2.66
C ARG A 153 2.09 15.65 2.18
N ASN A 154 1.08 16.38 2.65
CA ASN A 154 0.73 17.70 2.15
C ASN A 154 1.76 18.77 2.54
N GLY A 155 2.42 18.61 3.70
CA GLY A 155 3.36 19.59 4.23
C GLY A 155 4.81 19.35 3.79
N GLN A 156 5.32 18.12 3.97
CA GLN A 156 6.76 17.83 3.87
C GLN A 156 7.12 17.10 2.58
N LEU A 157 6.22 16.29 2.04
CA LEU A 157 6.51 15.48 0.85
C LEU A 157 6.05 16.12 -0.46
N ALA A 158 5.04 16.98 -0.44
CA ALA A 158 4.48 17.65 -1.61
C ALA A 158 5.17 18.98 -1.97
N HIS A 159 5.88 19.62 -1.03
CA HIS A 159 6.47 20.95 -1.23
C HIS A 159 7.91 21.02 -0.70
N ARG A 160 8.84 21.63 -1.44
CA ARG A 160 10.13 22.07 -0.87
C ARG A 160 9.82 23.24 0.07
N GLN A 161 9.92 23.02 1.37
CA GLN A 161 9.62 24.05 2.35
C GLN A 161 10.64 25.18 2.27
N ALA A 162 10.17 26.43 2.28
CA ALA A 162 11.03 27.62 2.32
C ALA A 162 11.72 27.80 3.69
N SER A 163 11.29 27.08 4.71
CA SER A 163 11.95 26.99 6.02
C SER A 163 11.70 25.59 6.60
N PRO A 164 12.68 24.96 7.28
CA PRO A 164 12.50 23.62 7.82
C PRO A 164 11.37 23.60 8.86
N ALA A 165 10.34 22.77 8.66
CA ALA A 165 9.37 22.49 9.71
C ALA A 165 10.09 21.86 10.91
N LYS A 166 9.79 22.36 12.12
CA LYS A 166 10.25 21.73 13.36
C LYS A 166 9.72 20.30 13.40
N ALA A 167 10.61 19.32 13.41
CA ALA A 167 10.28 17.92 13.69
C ALA A 167 9.74 17.84 15.13
N GLY A 168 8.43 17.88 15.28
CA GLY A 168 7.77 17.94 16.58
C GLY A 168 6.55 17.04 16.60
N GLY A 169 6.69 15.85 17.19
CA GLY A 169 5.64 15.03 17.81
C GLY A 169 4.42 14.60 16.98
N PHE A 170 4.31 15.01 15.71
CA PHE A 170 3.15 14.76 14.85
C PHE A 170 3.39 13.69 13.77
N ASP A 171 4.54 13.02 13.80
CA ASP A 171 4.84 11.95 12.86
C ASP A 171 4.13 10.66 13.26
N ALA A 172 3.66 9.91 12.26
CA ALA A 172 3.19 8.55 12.48
C ALA A 172 4.36 7.68 12.97
N THR A 173 4.09 6.88 13.99
CA THR A 173 4.99 5.83 14.48
C THR A 173 5.21 4.78 13.41
N ASP A 174 6.32 4.04 13.50
CA ASP A 174 6.61 2.99 12.53
C ASP A 174 5.56 1.85 12.63
N GLU A 175 4.99 1.62 13.81
CA GLU A 175 3.87 0.69 14.02
C GLU A 175 2.55 1.18 13.37
N GLU A 176 2.25 2.49 13.48
CA GLU A 176 1.10 3.08 12.78
C GLU A 176 1.26 2.96 11.25
N ILE A 177 2.49 3.13 10.74
CA ILE A 177 2.80 2.97 9.32
C ILE A 177 2.66 1.50 8.89
N GLU A 178 3.18 0.56 9.69
CA GLU A 178 3.07 -0.88 9.41
C GLU A 178 1.60 -1.32 9.38
N SER A 179 0.79 -0.91 10.37
CA SER A 179 -0.63 -1.23 10.38
C SER A 179 -1.36 -0.62 9.18
N PHE A 180 -1.02 0.62 8.81
CA PHE A 180 -1.61 1.26 7.63
C PHE A 180 -1.21 0.54 6.34
N TYR A 181 0.06 0.13 6.22
CA TYR A 181 0.56 -0.65 5.09
C TYR A 181 -0.20 -1.98 4.93
N LEU A 182 -0.25 -2.79 6.00
CA LEU A 182 -0.92 -4.10 5.97
C LEU A 182 -2.41 -3.99 5.65
N ASP A 183 -3.11 -3.02 6.24
CA ASP A 183 -4.52 -2.80 5.95
C ASP A 183 -4.73 -2.37 4.49
N ASN A 184 -3.80 -1.59 3.90
CA ASN A 184 -3.88 -1.21 2.50
C ASN A 184 -3.62 -2.39 1.56
N LEU A 185 -2.74 -3.33 1.91
CA LEU A 185 -2.59 -4.58 1.15
C LEU A 185 -3.91 -5.34 1.11
N GLU A 186 -4.53 -5.52 2.28
CA GLU A 186 -5.80 -6.23 2.39
C GLU A 186 -6.92 -5.51 1.63
N ILE A 187 -7.02 -4.19 1.76
CA ILE A 187 -8.00 -3.38 1.02
C ILE A 187 -7.85 -3.60 -0.49
N VAL A 188 -6.63 -3.48 -1.04
CA VAL A 188 -6.45 -3.61 -2.49
C VAL A 188 -6.64 -5.04 -2.96
N SER A 189 -6.19 -6.05 -2.20
CA SER A 189 -6.45 -7.46 -2.53
C SER A 189 -7.95 -7.77 -2.60
N LEU A 190 -8.74 -7.30 -1.63
CA LEU A 190 -10.19 -7.43 -1.63
C LEU A 190 -10.82 -6.71 -2.83
N LEU A 191 -10.37 -5.49 -3.16
CA LEU A 191 -10.89 -4.75 -4.31
C LEU A 191 -10.57 -5.44 -5.65
N LEU A 192 -9.37 -6.02 -5.79
CA LEU A 192 -9.00 -6.82 -6.97
C LEU A 192 -9.90 -8.05 -7.11
N SER A 193 -10.22 -8.73 -6.01
CA SER A 193 -11.16 -9.86 -6.01
C SER A 193 -12.58 -9.40 -6.38
N ILE A 194 -13.09 -8.37 -5.71
CA ILE A 194 -14.47 -7.86 -5.90
C ILE A 194 -14.70 -7.27 -7.28
N VAL A 195 -13.71 -6.56 -7.85
CA VAL A 195 -13.89 -5.80 -9.10
C VAL A 195 -13.31 -6.51 -10.31
N LEU A 196 -12.10 -7.08 -10.21
CA LEU A 196 -11.43 -7.73 -11.34
C LEU A 196 -11.53 -9.26 -11.37
N ALA A 197 -12.03 -9.89 -10.30
CA ALA A 197 -12.05 -11.34 -10.11
C ALA A 197 -10.63 -11.92 -10.06
N HIS A 198 -9.68 -11.10 -9.61
CA HIS A 198 -8.29 -11.46 -9.48
C HIS A 198 -8.01 -11.85 -8.02
N ALA A 199 -7.55 -13.08 -7.80
CA ALA A 199 -6.91 -13.46 -6.56
C ALA A 199 -5.44 -13.02 -6.65
N PHE A 200 -5.13 -11.85 -6.10
CA PHE A 200 -3.77 -11.33 -6.06
C PHE A 200 -3.25 -11.39 -4.63
N ASP A 201 -2.26 -12.26 -4.41
CA ASP A 201 -1.59 -12.37 -3.12
C ASP A 201 -0.44 -11.37 -3.05
N LEU A 202 -0.72 -10.22 -2.44
CA LEU A 202 0.27 -9.18 -2.22
C LEU A 202 1.38 -9.62 -1.26
N ASN A 203 1.19 -10.70 -0.48
CA ASN A 203 2.24 -11.25 0.38
C ASN A 203 3.32 -11.94 -0.44
N GLU A 204 2.97 -12.62 -1.53
CA GLU A 204 3.96 -13.23 -2.43
C GLU A 204 4.84 -12.15 -3.07
N ALA A 205 4.23 -11.04 -3.52
CA ALA A 205 4.96 -9.89 -4.01
C ALA A 205 5.90 -9.30 -2.93
N ALA A 206 5.41 -9.19 -1.68
CA ALA A 206 6.20 -8.71 -0.56
C ALA A 206 7.41 -9.63 -0.27
N ASP A 207 7.24 -10.94 -0.32
CA ASP A 207 8.32 -11.91 -0.09
C ASP A 207 9.44 -11.79 -1.13
N VAL A 208 9.10 -11.53 -2.40
CA VAL A 208 10.09 -11.29 -3.45
C VAL A 208 10.94 -10.05 -3.15
N TYR A 209 10.31 -8.92 -2.82
CA TYR A 209 11.07 -7.69 -2.53
C TYR A 209 11.81 -7.78 -1.20
N ARG A 210 11.28 -8.47 -0.20
CA ARG A 210 11.98 -8.79 1.05
C ARG A 210 13.24 -9.61 0.78
N HIS A 211 13.15 -10.58 -0.12
CA HIS A 211 14.30 -11.39 -0.53
C HIS A 211 15.39 -10.52 -1.18
N TYR A 212 15.02 -9.63 -2.10
CA TYR A 212 15.98 -8.70 -2.71
C TYR A 212 16.59 -7.73 -1.70
N ALA A 213 15.76 -7.15 -0.84
CA ALA A 213 16.20 -6.24 0.21
C ALA A 213 17.20 -6.89 1.15
N LYS A 214 16.93 -8.14 1.58
CA LYS A 214 17.83 -8.92 2.44
C LYS A 214 19.24 -9.01 1.85
N PHE A 215 19.37 -9.39 0.57
CA PHE A 215 20.69 -9.53 -0.05
C PHE A 215 21.36 -8.18 -0.29
N PHE A 216 20.60 -7.16 -0.71
CA PHE A 216 21.12 -5.82 -0.90
C PHE A 216 21.72 -5.26 0.41
N TRP A 217 20.97 -5.32 1.51
CA TRP A 217 21.41 -4.78 2.79
C TRP A 217 22.45 -5.65 3.50
N ALA A 218 22.50 -6.96 3.23
CA ALA A 218 23.60 -7.81 3.66
C ALA A 218 24.93 -7.41 3.01
N ALA A 219 24.90 -6.97 1.75
CA ALA A 219 26.09 -6.51 1.04
C ALA A 219 26.52 -5.07 1.40
N ALA A 220 25.66 -4.31 2.09
CA ALA A 220 26.00 -2.98 2.58
C ALA A 220 26.94 -3.09 3.80
N LEU A 221 28.21 -2.77 3.58
CA LEU A 221 29.28 -2.83 4.57
C LEU A 221 29.79 -1.43 4.89
N GLY A 222 30.04 -1.16 6.17
CA GLY A 222 30.80 0.02 6.60
C GLY A 222 32.29 -0.27 6.60
N GLU A 223 33.14 0.76 6.63
CA GLU A 223 34.61 0.61 6.54
C GLU A 223 35.21 -0.17 7.71
N ARG A 224 34.49 -0.30 8.84
CA ARG A 224 34.90 -1.10 10.00
C ARG A 224 34.39 -2.53 9.97
N THR A 225 33.69 -2.93 8.90
CA THR A 225 33.15 -4.29 8.74
C THR A 225 34.09 -5.11 7.86
N GLU A 226 34.44 -6.32 8.32
CA GLU A 226 35.23 -7.27 7.54
C GLU A 226 34.59 -7.53 6.17
N GLY A 227 35.40 -7.49 5.11
CA GLY A 227 34.96 -7.59 3.72
C GLY A 227 34.75 -6.26 2.99
N HIS A 228 34.74 -5.12 3.67
CA HIS A 228 34.74 -3.81 3.02
C HIS A 228 36.10 -3.53 2.33
N PRO A 229 36.16 -2.92 1.13
CA PRO A 229 37.43 -2.64 0.43
C PRO A 229 38.46 -1.88 1.26
N ASP A 230 38.00 -0.95 2.09
CA ASP A 230 38.84 -0.14 2.98
C ASP A 230 38.96 -0.68 4.42
N TYR A 231 38.53 -1.92 4.67
CA TYR A 231 38.57 -2.51 6.01
C TYR A 231 39.99 -2.61 6.55
N ARG A 232 40.17 -2.18 7.81
CA ARG A 232 41.41 -2.34 8.57
C ARG A 232 41.10 -3.07 9.88
N PRO A 233 41.70 -4.23 10.15
CA PRO A 233 41.47 -4.96 11.39
C PRO A 233 41.89 -4.12 12.61
N PRO A 234 41.15 -4.20 13.74
CA PRO A 234 41.55 -3.52 14.96
C PRO A 234 42.93 -4.02 15.40
N ALA A 235 43.81 -3.08 15.73
CA ALA A 235 45.16 -3.34 16.22
C ALA A 235 45.16 -3.91 17.65
#